data_AF-A0A8X6HUL9-F1
#
_entry.id   AF-A0A8X6HUL9-F1
#
_cell.length_a   1.000
_cell.length_b   1.000
_cell.length_c   1.000
_cell.angle_alpha   90.00
_cell.angle_beta   90.00
_cell.angle_gamma   90.00
#
_symmetry.space_group_name_H-M   'P 1'
#
loop_
_entity.id
_entity.type
_entity.pdbx_description
1 polymer ?
#
loop_
_entity_poly.entity_id
_entity_poly.type
_entity_poly.pdbx_seq_one_letter_code
_entity_poly.pdbx_strand_id
1 'polypeptide(L)'
;METKGFRLTFNCSETSENCEISLLIGSDFYWSLTHRIKRLDSSLVAVETSLGWSLQGKCDERVIVLRPSPYLLAATLKHHFRKYKEQYPHTFDLLNSSIYVDDFICGRNDVPEALRTTLECLQIFSDASMLLRKWRTNSNQLDLLWQQEGVETEFSETSATDLRPPIKVLGLAWDSEKDLIYFDPKDLLKFMSRKTESKRFILSVVGRIFDPIGILGPFVIKLKCLLQDLWTLGVDWDSELPPKLRHKWQQWSSEAEGLTEIKIPRFYLGDVDQELSSIDIHCFSDASKSAYEQYYTCDLLLAITKSKRVSFAQKVVWHL
;
A
#
# COMPACT_ATOMS: atom_id res chain seq x y z
N MET A 1 18.68 -8.43 29.05
CA MET A 1 18.82 -6.98 28.83
C MET A 1 17.95 -6.60 27.66
N GLU A 2 16.90 -5.80 27.88
CA GLU A 2 16.07 -5.25 26.80
C GLU A 2 16.95 -4.35 25.92
N THR A 3 17.27 -4.78 24.69
CA THR A 3 17.99 -3.95 23.73
C THR A 3 17.02 -2.96 23.11
N LYS A 4 16.70 -1.88 23.83
CA LYS A 4 15.98 -0.73 23.27
C LYS A 4 16.92 0.02 22.31
N GLY A 5 16.61 -0.01 21.01
CA GLY A 5 17.22 0.87 20.00
C GLY A 5 18.33 0.29 19.12
N PHE A 6 18.88 -0.87 19.44
CA PHE A 6 19.91 -1.54 18.63
C PHE A 6 19.49 -2.97 18.27
N ARG A 7 19.40 -3.27 16.96
CA ARG A 7 19.21 -4.63 16.47
C ARG A 7 20.17 -4.90 15.31
N LEU A 8 20.93 -5.99 15.40
CA LEU A 8 21.63 -6.56 14.25
C LEU A 8 20.55 -7.06 13.27
N THR A 9 20.71 -6.76 11.98
CA THR A 9 19.69 -7.11 10.98
C THR A 9 19.73 -8.58 10.57
N PHE A 10 20.65 -9.38 11.13
CA PHE A 10 20.83 -10.79 10.79
C PHE A 10 21.19 -11.66 12.00
N ASN A 11 20.80 -12.94 11.94
CA ASN A 11 21.22 -13.99 12.87
C ASN A 11 22.56 -14.56 12.36
N CYS A 12 23.65 -14.34 13.09
CA CYS A 12 24.98 -14.74 12.67
C CYS A 12 25.23 -16.20 13.06
N SER A 13 24.84 -17.15 12.19
CA SER A 13 25.20 -18.56 12.35
C SER A 13 26.15 -19.09 11.28
N GLU A 14 26.65 -18.26 10.38
CA GLU A 14 27.67 -18.68 9.40
C GLU A 14 28.80 -17.64 9.34
N THR A 15 29.86 -17.93 10.08
CA THR A 15 31.15 -17.23 10.02
C THR A 15 31.84 -17.56 8.71
N SER A 16 31.70 -16.69 7.71
CA SER A 16 32.73 -16.51 6.68
C SER A 16 33.45 -15.18 6.96
N GLU A 17 34.75 -15.13 6.71
CA GLU A 17 35.67 -14.06 7.13
C GLU A 17 35.39 -12.67 6.51
N ASN A 18 34.33 -12.52 5.71
CA ASN A 18 33.88 -11.24 5.14
C ASN A 18 32.37 -11.02 5.38
N CYS A 19 31.96 -10.98 6.65
CA CYS A 19 30.59 -10.63 7.01
C CYS A 19 30.42 -9.10 6.96
N GLU A 20 29.69 -8.60 5.96
CA GLU A 20 29.30 -7.19 5.86
C GLU A 20 28.17 -6.91 6.87
N ILE A 21 28.54 -6.38 8.03
CA ILE A 21 27.58 -6.11 9.12
C ILE A 21 26.79 -4.84 8.79
N SER A 22 25.51 -5.01 8.46
CA SER A 22 24.56 -3.89 8.37
C SER A 22 23.89 -3.66 9.73
N LEU A 23 23.98 -2.43 10.26
CA LEU A 23 23.40 -2.04 11.54
C LEU A 23 22.19 -1.12 11.33
N LEU A 24 21.04 -1.48 11.88
CA LEU A 24 19.85 -0.62 11.86
C LEU A 24 19.75 0.13 13.20
N ILE A 25 19.87 1.46 13.15
CA ILE A 25 19.76 2.33 14.32
C ILE A 25 18.42 3.06 14.23
N GLY A 26 17.61 2.98 15.27
CA GLY A 26 16.36 3.74 15.37
C GLY A 26 16.64 5.25 15.37
N SER A 27 15.81 6.04 14.70
CA SER A 27 15.92 7.51 14.61
C SER A 27 16.03 8.19 15.98
N ASP A 28 15.33 7.61 16.96
CA ASP A 28 15.18 8.10 18.32
C ASP A 28 16.47 7.94 19.14
N PHE A 29 17.34 7.02 18.71
CA PHE A 29 18.66 6.76 19.30
C PHE A 29 19.81 7.36 18.48
N TYR A 30 19.57 7.73 17.22
CA TYR A 30 20.63 8.24 16.33
C TYR A 30 21.37 9.46 16.92
N TRP A 31 20.62 10.40 17.51
CA TRP A 31 21.18 11.61 18.11
C TRP A 31 22.04 11.33 19.34
N SER A 32 21.76 10.25 20.08
CA SER A 32 22.55 9.87 21.26
C SER A 32 23.97 9.37 20.93
N LEU A 33 24.21 9.00 19.67
CA LEU A 33 25.50 8.51 19.18
C LEU A 33 26.33 9.61 18.51
N THR A 34 25.73 10.79 18.31
CA THR A 34 26.36 11.90 17.60
C THR A 34 27.18 12.74 18.57
N HIS A 35 28.46 12.93 18.26
CA HIS A 35 29.40 13.70 19.07
C HIS A 35 29.68 15.07 18.48
N ARG A 36 29.91 15.13 17.16
CA ARG A 36 30.23 16.38 16.46
C ARG A 36 29.50 16.46 15.15
N ILE A 37 29.12 17.69 14.80
CA ILE A 37 28.47 18.00 13.54
C ILE A 37 29.30 19.08 12.87
N LYS A 38 29.83 18.78 11.69
CA LYS A 38 30.59 19.71 10.86
C LYS A 38 29.85 19.91 9.56
N ARG A 39 29.29 21.10 9.37
CA ARG A 39 28.71 21.49 8.09
C ARG A 39 29.84 21.64 7.07
N LEU A 40 29.74 20.91 5.95
CA LEU A 40 30.73 20.94 4.89
C LEU A 40 30.37 21.98 3.83
N ASP A 41 29.09 22.08 3.48
CA ASP A 41 28.54 23.12 2.60
C ASP A 41 27.06 23.42 2.91
N SER A 42 26.36 24.06 1.97
CA SER A 42 24.94 24.42 2.13
C SER A 42 24.02 23.19 2.27
N SER A 43 24.41 22.03 1.75
CA SER A 43 23.56 20.84 1.66
C SER A 43 24.15 19.59 2.33
N LEU A 44 25.44 19.57 2.66
CA LEU A 44 26.18 18.44 3.20
C LEU A 44 26.73 18.71 4.61
N VAL A 45 26.59 17.72 5.47
CA VAL A 45 26.99 17.74 6.88
C VAL A 45 27.71 16.44 7.20
N ALA A 46 28.93 16.55 7.75
CA ALA A 46 29.63 15.43 8.34
C ALA A 46 29.24 15.31 9.82
N VAL A 47 28.78 14.12 10.21
CA VAL A 47 28.39 13.79 11.58
C VAL A 47 29.35 12.75 12.12
N GLU A 48 30.12 13.12 13.14
CA GLU A 48 30.97 12.20 13.89
C GLU A 48 30.10 11.46 14.90
N THR A 49 30.02 10.13 14.75
CA THR A 49 29.30 9.25 15.67
C THR A 49 30.26 8.35 16.43
N SER A 50 29.79 7.64 17.45
CA SER A 50 30.56 6.60 18.14
C SER A 50 31.10 5.50 17.20
N LEU A 51 30.53 5.37 16.00
CA LEU A 51 30.88 4.38 14.98
C LEU A 51 31.77 4.95 13.88
N GLY A 52 32.16 6.24 13.99
CA GLY A 52 32.95 6.96 12.99
C GLY A 52 32.15 8.05 12.27
N TRP A 53 32.76 8.60 11.22
CA TRP A 53 32.21 9.72 10.45
C TRP A 53 31.16 9.25 9.43
N SER A 54 30.01 9.93 9.42
CA SER A 54 28.93 9.73 8.46
C SER A 54 28.66 11.04 7.71
N LEU A 55 28.52 10.96 6.38
CA LEU A 55 28.13 12.10 5.55
C LEU A 55 26.62 12.10 5.36
N GLN A 56 25.98 13.23 5.64
CA GLN A 56 24.55 13.43 5.57
C GLN A 56 24.24 14.68 4.78
N GLY A 57 23.40 14.58 3.76
CA GLY A 57 23.05 15.74 2.96
C GLY A 57 22.67 15.40 1.53
N LYS A 58 22.30 16.44 0.79
CA LYS A 58 21.91 16.31 -0.61
C LYS A 58 23.17 16.24 -1.48
N CYS A 59 23.46 15.06 -2.02
CA CYS A 59 24.36 14.93 -3.16
C CYS A 59 23.59 15.37 -4.40
N ASP A 60 24.15 16.27 -5.21
CA ASP A 60 23.41 16.89 -6.31
C ASP A 60 22.86 15.86 -7.33
N GLU A 61 21.68 16.21 -7.85
CA GLU A 61 20.91 15.55 -8.91
C GLU A 61 20.49 14.09 -8.70
N ARG A 62 19.57 13.90 -7.75
CA ARG A 62 18.31 13.13 -7.91
C ARG A 62 17.55 13.27 -6.59
N VAL A 63 16.25 13.56 -6.67
CA VAL A 63 15.39 13.59 -5.48
C VAL A 63 15.34 12.17 -4.91
N ILE A 64 16.22 11.88 -3.96
CA ILE A 64 16.14 10.69 -3.13
C ILE A 64 15.02 10.99 -2.13
N VAL A 65 13.93 10.22 -2.21
CA VAL A 65 12.99 10.10 -1.10
C VAL A 65 13.80 9.66 0.12
N LEU A 66 14.12 10.62 1.01
CA LEU A 66 14.77 10.30 2.28
C LEU A 66 13.84 9.34 3.04
N ARG A 67 14.38 8.29 3.68
CA ARG A 67 13.58 7.34 4.47
C ARG A 67 12.60 7.98 5.48
N PRO A 68 12.89 9.14 6.12
CA PRO A 68 11.91 9.84 6.96
C PRO A 68 10.96 10.79 6.21
N SER A 69 11.04 10.93 4.88
CA SER A 69 10.28 11.93 4.11
C SER A 69 8.76 11.82 4.33
N PRO A 70 8.12 10.64 4.28
CA PRO A 70 6.68 10.51 4.55
C PRO A 70 6.33 10.91 5.99
N TYR A 71 7.18 10.56 6.96
CA TYR A 71 6.98 10.90 8.36
C TYR A 71 7.08 12.41 8.60
N LEU A 72 8.08 13.07 8.03
CA LEU A 72 8.27 14.51 8.14
C LEU A 72 7.14 15.27 7.46
N LEU A 73 6.69 14.82 6.29
CA LEU A 73 5.53 15.39 5.61
C LEU A 73 4.28 15.27 6.48
N ALA A 74 3.99 14.08 7.01
CA ALA A 74 2.84 13.85 7.88
C ALA A 74 2.89 14.75 9.13
N ALA A 75 4.05 14.89 9.78
CA ALA A 75 4.21 15.78 10.94
C ALA A 75 3.99 17.25 10.57
N THR A 76 4.50 17.68 9.41
CA THR A 76 4.36 19.05 8.90
C THR A 76 2.89 19.37 8.59
N LEU A 77 2.19 18.47 7.90
CA LEU A 77 0.77 18.60 7.60
C LEU A 77 -0.07 18.66 8.88
N LYS A 78 0.16 17.74 9.83
CA LYS A 78 -0.53 17.75 11.12
C LYS A 78 -0.29 19.03 11.92
N HIS A 79 0.91 19.59 11.86
CA HIS A 79 1.19 20.88 12.47
C HIS A 79 0.41 22.01 11.79
N HIS A 80 0.40 22.04 10.44
CA HIS A 80 -0.32 23.03 9.66
C HIS A 80 -1.83 23.01 9.93
N PHE A 81 -2.45 21.83 9.93
CA PHE A 81 -3.90 21.69 10.14
C PHE A 81 -4.38 22.24 11.48
N ARG A 82 -3.54 22.23 12.53
CA ARG A 82 -3.91 22.75 13.86
C ARG A 82 -4.39 24.20 13.83
N LYS A 83 -3.91 25.01 12.88
CA LYS A 83 -4.33 26.40 12.69
C LYS A 83 -5.83 26.52 12.36
N TYR A 84 -6.41 25.51 11.74
CA TYR A 84 -7.78 25.50 11.25
C TYR A 84 -8.74 24.74 12.18
N LYS A 85 -8.27 24.26 13.33
CA LYS A 85 -9.10 23.48 14.25
C LYS A 85 -10.33 24.25 14.74
N GLU A 86 -10.19 25.56 14.98
CA GLU A 86 -11.30 26.41 15.44
C GLU A 86 -12.22 26.83 14.28
N GLN A 87 -11.66 27.09 13.10
CA GLN A 87 -12.41 27.56 11.93
C GLN A 87 -13.17 26.43 11.21
N TYR A 88 -12.53 25.27 11.05
CA TYR A 88 -13.03 24.10 10.32
C TYR A 88 -12.83 22.81 11.12
N PRO A 89 -13.52 22.62 12.27
CA PRO A 89 -13.28 21.49 13.17
C PRO A 89 -13.49 20.12 12.51
N HIS A 90 -14.56 19.96 11.72
CA HIS A 90 -14.86 18.70 11.03
C HIS A 90 -13.85 18.36 9.94
N THR A 91 -13.39 19.36 9.18
CA THR A 91 -12.38 19.17 8.14
C THR A 91 -11.00 18.94 8.75
N PHE A 92 -10.68 19.58 9.88
CA PHE A 92 -9.47 19.28 10.66
C PHE A 92 -9.41 17.82 11.11
N ASP A 93 -10.49 17.29 11.69
CA ASP A 93 -10.54 15.90 12.16
C ASP A 93 -10.39 14.93 10.98
N LEU A 94 -11.09 15.21 9.88
CA LEU A 94 -10.98 14.43 8.64
C LEU A 94 -9.54 14.41 8.11
N LEU A 95 -8.91 15.57 7.95
CA LEU A 95 -7.55 15.68 7.41
C LEU A 95 -6.52 14.94 8.27
N ASN A 96 -6.72 14.89 9.59
CA ASN A 96 -5.82 14.13 10.47
C ASN A 96 -5.95 12.61 10.34
N SER A 97 -7.11 12.11 9.90
CA SER A 97 -7.39 10.68 9.74
C SER A 97 -7.29 10.15 8.31
N SER A 98 -7.31 11.03 7.31
CA SER A 98 -7.57 10.67 5.90
C SER A 98 -6.39 10.87 4.95
N ILE A 99 -5.21 11.25 5.46
CA ILE A 99 -4.01 11.40 4.63
C ILE A 99 -3.10 10.19 4.79
N TYR A 100 -2.72 9.62 3.66
CA TYR A 100 -1.75 8.54 3.57
C TYR A 100 -0.62 8.93 2.63
N VAL A 101 0.54 9.28 3.20
CA VAL A 101 1.70 9.79 2.45
C VAL A 101 1.32 11.02 1.62
N ASP A 102 1.16 10.88 0.31
CA ASP A 102 0.78 11.89 -0.66
C ASP A 102 -0.70 11.82 -1.08
N ASP A 103 -1.40 10.75 -0.73
CA ASP A 103 -2.81 10.54 -1.06
C ASP A 103 -3.74 11.09 0.04
N PHE A 104 -4.77 11.83 -0.37
CA PHE A 104 -5.87 12.25 0.49
C PHE A 104 -7.15 11.52 0.08
N ILE A 105 -7.72 10.75 1.01
CA ILE A 105 -8.88 9.89 0.74
C ILE A 105 -9.94 10.11 1.83
N CYS A 106 -11.09 10.64 1.42
CA CYS A 106 -12.20 10.90 2.33
C CYS A 106 -13.56 10.58 1.69
N GLY A 107 -14.58 10.52 2.54
CA GLY A 107 -15.98 10.41 2.12
C GLY A 107 -16.91 11.26 3.00
N ARG A 108 -18.10 11.52 2.46
CA ARG A 108 -19.24 12.15 3.14
C ARG A 108 -20.53 11.44 2.73
N ASN A 109 -21.55 11.58 3.54
CA ASN A 109 -22.85 10.95 3.31
C ASN A 109 -23.74 11.77 2.37
N ASP A 110 -23.43 13.04 2.16
CA ASP A 110 -24.16 13.94 1.29
C ASP A 110 -23.24 14.80 0.42
N VAL A 111 -23.76 15.16 -0.76
CA VAL A 111 -23.03 15.94 -1.77
C VAL A 111 -22.71 17.37 -1.32
N PRO A 112 -23.63 18.11 -0.66
CA PRO A 112 -23.32 19.45 -0.13
C PRO A 112 -22.16 19.48 0.87
N GLU A 113 -22.14 18.57 1.86
CA GLU A 113 -21.04 18.46 2.81
C GLU A 113 -19.74 18.00 2.14
N ALA A 114 -19.83 17.11 1.15
CA ALA A 114 -18.66 16.70 0.35
C ALA A 114 -18.04 17.90 -0.37
N LEU A 115 -18.85 18.70 -1.06
CA LEU A 115 -18.40 19.91 -1.75
C LEU A 115 -17.76 20.90 -0.78
N ARG A 116 -18.46 21.20 0.32
CA ARG A 116 -17.95 22.09 1.37
C ARG A 116 -16.59 21.62 1.89
N THR A 117 -16.48 20.32 2.21
CA THR A 117 -15.24 19.71 2.69
C THR A 117 -14.12 19.84 1.64
N THR A 118 -14.42 19.61 0.35
CA THR A 118 -13.44 19.81 -0.72
C THR A 118 -12.91 21.23 -0.76
N LEU A 119 -13.79 22.24 -0.74
CA LEU A 119 -13.38 23.64 -0.80
C LEU A 119 -12.56 24.06 0.43
N GLU A 120 -12.97 23.62 1.62
CA GLU A 120 -12.21 23.85 2.86
C GLU A 120 -10.82 23.19 2.79
N CYS A 121 -10.73 21.95 2.31
CA CYS A 121 -9.45 21.28 2.08
C CYS A 121 -8.56 22.05 1.09
N LEU A 122 -9.10 22.46 -0.05
CA LEU A 122 -8.36 23.23 -1.06
C LEU A 122 -7.77 24.52 -0.47
N GLN A 123 -8.55 25.24 0.33
CA GLN A 123 -8.08 26.45 1.01
C GLN A 123 -6.94 26.13 2.00
N ILE A 124 -7.14 25.16 2.90
CA ILE A 124 -6.14 24.77 3.90
C ILE A 124 -4.82 24.40 3.24
N PHE A 125 -4.87 23.62 2.17
CA PHE A 125 -3.68 23.16 1.45
C PHE A 125 -3.04 24.26 0.59
N SER A 126 -3.83 25.17 0.03
CA SER A 126 -3.35 26.35 -0.69
C SER A 126 -2.51 27.26 0.21
N ASP A 127 -2.93 27.46 1.47
CA ASP A 127 -2.18 28.26 2.45
C ASP A 127 -0.80 27.65 2.82
N ALA A 128 -0.62 26.34 2.61
CA ALA A 128 0.67 25.66 2.73
C ALA A 128 1.46 25.60 1.40
N SER A 129 0.94 26.19 0.31
CA SER A 129 1.46 26.03 -1.05
C SER A 129 1.54 24.56 -1.51
N MET A 130 0.68 23.71 -0.97
CA MET A 130 0.61 22.27 -1.27
C MET A 130 -0.68 21.97 -2.02
N LEU A 131 -0.74 22.27 -3.32
CA LEU A 131 -1.98 22.14 -4.08
C LEU A 131 -2.46 20.68 -4.18
N LEU A 132 -3.66 20.39 -3.68
CA LEU A 132 -4.36 19.13 -3.93
C LEU A 132 -4.83 19.11 -5.39
N ARG A 133 -4.58 18.01 -6.09
CA ARG A 133 -4.90 17.84 -7.51
C ARG A 133 -5.51 16.47 -7.76
N LYS A 134 -5.96 16.24 -9.00
CA LYS A 134 -6.51 14.95 -9.45
C LYS A 134 -7.69 14.50 -8.59
N TRP A 135 -8.62 15.42 -8.31
CA TRP A 135 -9.82 15.10 -7.55
C TRP A 135 -10.71 14.11 -8.30
N ARG A 136 -11.31 13.19 -7.54
CA ARG A 136 -12.10 12.07 -8.05
C ARG A 136 -13.20 11.70 -7.07
N THR A 137 -14.37 11.34 -7.61
CA THR A 137 -15.56 11.00 -6.84
C THR A 137 -16.34 9.89 -7.54
N ASN A 138 -17.11 9.13 -6.77
CA ASN A 138 -18.13 8.20 -7.28
C ASN A 138 -19.50 8.87 -7.48
N SER A 139 -19.64 10.16 -7.15
CA SER A 139 -20.88 10.93 -7.32
C SER A 139 -20.79 11.85 -8.52
N ASN A 140 -21.56 11.54 -9.57
CA ASN A 140 -21.68 12.39 -10.76
C ASN A 140 -22.17 13.81 -10.41
N GLN A 141 -23.04 13.94 -9.40
CA GLN A 141 -23.52 15.25 -8.97
C GLN A 141 -22.39 16.08 -8.34
N LEU A 142 -21.53 15.46 -7.52
CA LEU A 142 -20.38 16.15 -6.93
C LEU A 142 -19.35 16.52 -8.01
N ASP A 143 -19.11 15.65 -8.99
CA ASP A 143 -18.18 15.91 -10.09
C ASP A 143 -18.60 17.15 -10.89
N LEU A 144 -19.90 17.27 -11.21
CA LEU A 144 -20.43 18.46 -11.89
C LEU A 144 -20.27 19.74 -11.04
N LEU A 145 -20.47 19.65 -9.72
CA LEU A 145 -20.28 20.80 -8.83
C LEU A 145 -18.81 21.20 -8.73
N TRP A 146 -17.89 20.24 -8.69
CA TRP A 146 -16.45 20.52 -8.74
C TRP A 146 -16.04 21.23 -10.03
N GLN A 147 -16.59 20.83 -11.18
CA GLN A 147 -16.34 21.53 -12.44
C GLN A 147 -16.86 22.98 -12.42
N GLN A 148 -18.00 23.23 -11.78
CA GLN A 148 -18.56 24.59 -11.62
C GLN A 148 -17.70 25.48 -10.72
N GLU A 149 -17.15 24.93 -9.64
CA GLU A 149 -16.27 25.62 -8.70
C GLU A 149 -14.80 25.72 -9.20
N GLY A 150 -14.49 25.17 -10.37
CA GLY A 150 -13.14 25.20 -10.95
C GLY A 150 -12.13 24.29 -10.24
N VAL A 151 -12.59 23.23 -9.59
CA VAL A 151 -11.72 22.23 -8.95
C VAL A 151 -11.04 21.37 -10.03
N GLU A 152 -9.72 21.24 -9.95
CA GLU A 152 -8.93 20.41 -10.88
C GLU A 152 -9.25 18.92 -10.69
N THR A 153 -10.09 18.38 -11.58
CA THR A 153 -10.38 16.95 -11.66
C THR A 153 -9.45 16.27 -12.67
N GLU A 154 -9.12 15.00 -12.43
CA GLU A 154 -8.17 14.25 -13.28
C GLU A 154 -8.67 14.08 -14.74
N PHE A 155 -9.94 14.36 -15.00
CA PHE A 155 -10.57 14.22 -16.32
C PHE A 155 -10.42 15.45 -17.24
N SER A 156 -9.83 16.54 -16.75
CA SER A 156 -9.86 17.82 -17.47
C SER A 156 -8.94 17.92 -18.70
N GLU A 157 -8.08 16.93 -19.00
CA GLU A 157 -7.05 17.10 -20.05
C GLU A 157 -6.76 15.92 -21.02
N THR A 158 -7.49 14.80 -21.03
CA THR A 158 -7.15 13.69 -21.96
C THR A 158 -8.25 13.30 -22.95
N SER A 159 -7.91 13.55 -24.22
CA SER A 159 -8.59 13.23 -25.48
C SER A 159 -9.11 11.80 -25.64
N ALA A 160 -10.13 11.69 -26.51
CA ALA A 160 -10.76 10.48 -27.03
C ALA A 160 -9.81 9.29 -27.28
N THR A 161 -10.13 8.13 -26.67
CA THR A 161 -10.07 6.74 -27.19
C THR A 161 -10.22 5.76 -26.01
N ASP A 162 -10.75 4.57 -26.28
CA ASP A 162 -11.11 3.48 -25.35
C ASP A 162 -9.94 2.83 -24.56
N LEU A 163 -8.87 3.57 -24.27
CA LEU A 163 -7.70 3.12 -23.51
C LEU A 163 -7.41 4.09 -22.37
N ARG A 164 -8.40 4.31 -21.50
CA ARG A 164 -8.16 5.03 -20.24
C ARG A 164 -7.43 4.07 -19.28
N PRO A 165 -6.25 4.44 -18.74
CA PRO A 165 -5.59 3.61 -17.74
C PRO A 165 -6.49 3.51 -16.49
N PRO A 166 -6.50 2.34 -15.83
CA PRO A 166 -7.25 2.14 -14.61
C PRO A 166 -6.78 3.12 -13.55
N ILE A 167 -7.71 3.73 -12.84
CA ILE A 167 -7.38 4.72 -11.83
C ILE A 167 -6.97 3.98 -10.58
N LYS A 168 -5.85 4.37 -9.98
CA LYS A 168 -5.36 3.73 -8.78
C LYS A 168 -5.64 4.59 -7.55
N VAL A 169 -6.18 3.97 -6.51
CA VAL A 169 -6.31 4.52 -5.16
C VAL A 169 -5.46 3.63 -4.25
N LEU A 170 -4.45 4.20 -3.59
CA LEU A 170 -3.48 3.45 -2.77
C LEU A 170 -2.82 2.27 -3.52
N GLY A 171 -2.67 2.40 -4.84
CA GLY A 171 -2.10 1.35 -5.72
C GLY A 171 -3.09 0.29 -6.23
N LEU A 172 -4.35 0.30 -5.79
CA LEU A 172 -5.42 -0.61 -6.27
C LEU A 172 -6.29 0.08 -7.33
N ALA A 173 -6.75 -0.66 -8.34
CA ALA A 173 -7.60 -0.07 -9.37
C ALA A 173 -9.02 0.21 -8.83
N TRP A 174 -9.59 1.35 -9.17
CA TRP A 174 -10.92 1.80 -8.75
C TRP A 174 -11.73 2.27 -9.95
N ASP A 175 -12.90 1.66 -10.10
CA ASP A 175 -13.98 2.11 -10.99
C ASP A 175 -14.89 3.04 -10.18
N SER A 176 -14.79 4.35 -10.42
CA SER A 176 -15.56 5.35 -9.69
C SER A 176 -17.04 5.37 -10.08
N GLU A 177 -17.40 4.95 -11.29
CA GLU A 177 -18.80 4.95 -11.73
C GLU A 177 -19.61 3.86 -11.03
N LYS A 178 -19.02 2.67 -10.87
CA LYS A 178 -19.64 1.53 -10.19
C LYS A 178 -19.26 1.43 -8.71
N ASP A 179 -18.32 2.24 -8.28
CA ASP A 179 -17.70 2.23 -6.97
C ASP A 179 -17.06 0.87 -6.57
N LEU A 180 -16.31 0.29 -7.51
CA LEU A 180 -15.70 -1.02 -7.37
C LEU A 180 -14.16 -0.94 -7.35
N ILE A 181 -13.54 -1.55 -6.35
CA ILE A 181 -12.12 -1.89 -6.36
C ILE A 181 -11.93 -3.18 -7.15
N TYR A 182 -10.88 -3.23 -7.97
CA TYR A 182 -10.51 -4.42 -8.72
C TYR A 182 -9.00 -4.52 -8.92
N PHE A 183 -8.56 -5.67 -9.41
CA PHE A 183 -7.17 -5.93 -9.77
C PHE A 183 -7.05 -5.92 -11.29
N ASP A 184 -6.15 -5.12 -11.85
CA ASP A 184 -5.86 -5.12 -13.29
C ASP A 184 -4.67 -6.09 -13.56
N PRO A 185 -4.91 -7.27 -14.15
CA PRO A 185 -3.85 -8.24 -14.39
C PRO A 185 -3.07 -7.95 -15.68
N LYS A 186 -3.37 -6.90 -16.47
CA LYS A 186 -2.72 -6.65 -17.78
C LYS A 186 -1.20 -6.66 -17.71
N ASP A 187 -0.62 -5.93 -16.76
CA ASP A 187 0.84 -5.87 -16.59
C ASP A 187 1.44 -7.21 -16.16
N LEU A 188 0.70 -7.95 -15.32
CA LEU A 188 1.07 -9.28 -14.87
C LEU A 188 1.05 -10.29 -16.02
N LEU A 189 -0.05 -10.36 -16.78
CA LEU A 189 -0.23 -11.23 -17.95
C LEU A 189 0.81 -10.92 -19.03
N LYS A 190 1.07 -9.64 -19.30
CA LYS A 190 2.13 -9.20 -20.22
C LYS A 190 3.52 -9.62 -19.74
N PHE A 191 3.78 -9.60 -18.44
CA PHE A 191 5.04 -10.10 -17.90
C PHE A 191 5.15 -11.62 -18.01
N MET A 192 4.04 -12.33 -17.79
CA MET A 192 3.99 -13.80 -17.81
C MET A 192 4.12 -14.40 -19.21
N SER A 193 3.78 -13.67 -20.27
CA SER A 193 3.93 -14.14 -21.66
C SER A 193 5.39 -14.25 -22.15
N ARG A 194 6.37 -13.96 -21.30
CA ARG A 194 7.80 -14.12 -21.61
C ARG A 194 8.18 -15.61 -21.66
N LYS A 195 9.14 -15.96 -22.53
CA LYS A 195 9.50 -17.35 -22.82
C LYS A 195 10.27 -18.10 -21.72
N THR A 196 10.80 -17.41 -20.71
CA THR A 196 11.70 -18.02 -19.72
C THR A 196 11.01 -18.21 -18.38
N GLU A 197 10.62 -19.45 -18.10
CA GLU A 197 10.05 -19.89 -16.83
C GLU A 197 11.16 -20.43 -15.93
N SER A 198 11.68 -19.57 -15.04
CA SER A 198 12.70 -19.92 -14.04
C SER A 198 12.25 -19.59 -12.62
N LYS A 199 12.99 -20.04 -11.61
CA LYS A 199 12.74 -19.66 -10.21
C LYS A 199 12.78 -18.14 -10.01
N ARG A 200 13.75 -17.46 -10.63
CA ARG A 200 13.86 -15.99 -10.61
C ARG A 200 12.64 -15.33 -11.25
N PHE A 201 12.16 -15.89 -12.35
CA PHE A 201 10.96 -15.40 -13.03
C PHE A 201 9.73 -15.52 -12.12
N ILE A 202 9.48 -16.69 -11.52
CA ILE A 202 8.36 -16.89 -10.58
C ILE A 202 8.44 -15.90 -9.40
N LEU A 203 9.62 -15.72 -8.80
CA LEU A 203 9.79 -14.73 -7.73
C LEU A 203 9.45 -13.31 -8.20
N SER A 204 9.83 -12.99 -9.44
CA SER A 204 9.50 -11.71 -10.07
C SER A 204 8.00 -11.54 -10.34
N VAL A 205 7.27 -12.63 -10.57
CA VAL A 205 5.79 -12.64 -10.68
C VAL A 205 5.18 -12.36 -9.31
N VAL A 206 5.61 -13.04 -8.24
CA VAL A 206 5.12 -12.81 -6.86
C VAL A 206 5.26 -11.34 -6.49
N GLY A 207 6.44 -10.74 -6.72
CA GLY A 207 6.72 -9.34 -6.36
C GLY A 207 5.94 -8.30 -7.18
N ARG A 208 5.28 -8.70 -8.29
CA ARG A 208 4.43 -7.82 -9.10
C ARG A 208 2.98 -7.78 -8.64
N ILE A 209 2.55 -8.74 -7.83
CA ILE A 209 1.19 -8.78 -7.30
C ILE A 209 1.13 -7.82 -6.12
N PHE A 210 0.45 -6.69 -6.33
CA PHE A 210 0.20 -5.70 -5.29
C PHE A 210 -1.16 -5.95 -4.65
N ASP A 211 -1.15 -6.47 -3.42
CA ASP A 211 -2.36 -6.81 -2.66
C ASP A 211 -2.21 -6.35 -1.19
N PRO A 212 -2.38 -5.04 -0.92
CA PRO A 212 -2.19 -4.48 0.42
C PRO A 212 -3.26 -4.94 1.43
N ILE A 213 -4.42 -5.43 0.96
CA ILE A 213 -5.55 -5.83 1.81
C ILE A 213 -5.57 -7.37 2.02
N GLY A 214 -4.80 -8.12 1.21
CA GLY A 214 -4.71 -9.58 1.32
C GLY A 214 -5.83 -10.34 0.62
N ILE A 215 -6.58 -9.69 -0.27
CA ILE A 215 -7.76 -10.26 -0.93
C ILE A 215 -7.36 -11.33 -1.94
N LEU A 216 -6.21 -11.15 -2.60
CA LEU A 216 -5.62 -12.15 -3.48
C LEU A 216 -4.82 -13.20 -2.70
N GLY A 217 -4.85 -13.20 -1.37
CA GLY A 217 -4.13 -14.15 -0.52
C GLY A 217 -4.24 -15.61 -0.99
N PRO A 218 -5.46 -16.15 -1.21
CA PRO A 218 -5.67 -17.52 -1.70
C PRO A 218 -5.12 -17.80 -3.11
N PHE A 219 -5.03 -16.78 -3.95
CA PHE A 219 -4.41 -16.86 -5.27
C PHE A 219 -2.88 -16.81 -5.16
N VAL A 220 -2.34 -15.88 -4.37
CA VAL A 220 -0.90 -15.66 -4.18
C VAL A 220 -0.24 -16.81 -3.42
N ILE A 221 -0.94 -17.43 -2.46
CA ILE A 221 -0.37 -18.49 -1.63
C ILE A 221 0.04 -19.71 -2.46
N LYS A 222 -0.76 -20.10 -3.47
CA LYS A 222 -0.42 -21.19 -4.39
C LYS A 222 0.94 -20.96 -5.06
N LEU A 223 1.21 -19.71 -5.46
CA LEU A 223 2.48 -19.33 -6.08
C LEU A 223 3.64 -19.31 -5.08
N LYS A 224 3.40 -18.90 -3.83
CA LYS A 224 4.40 -18.96 -2.76
C LYS A 224 4.76 -20.41 -2.40
N CYS A 225 3.79 -21.31 -2.32
CA CYS A 225 4.04 -22.74 -2.13
C CYS A 225 4.86 -23.33 -3.28
N LEU A 226 4.57 -22.94 -4.54
CA LEU A 226 5.38 -23.32 -5.69
C LEU A 226 6.84 -22.83 -5.55
N LEU A 227 7.03 -21.60 -5.08
CA LEU A 227 8.37 -21.06 -4.83
C LEU A 227 9.10 -21.87 -3.74
N GLN A 228 8.40 -22.25 -2.66
CA GLN A 228 8.93 -23.12 -1.61
C GLN A 228 9.35 -24.51 -2.14
N ASP A 229 8.54 -25.10 -3.02
CA ASP A 229 8.88 -26.37 -3.68
C ASP A 229 10.18 -26.24 -4.50
N LEU A 230 10.35 -25.14 -5.24
CA LEU A 230 11.56 -24.87 -6.02
C LEU A 230 12.80 -24.72 -5.14
N TRP A 231 12.66 -24.07 -3.99
CA TRP A 231 13.75 -23.95 -3.00
C TRP A 231 14.12 -25.30 -2.40
N THR A 232 13.12 -26.08 -2.01
CA THR A 232 13.31 -27.41 -1.38
C THR A 232 14.01 -28.38 -2.34
N LEU A 233 13.74 -28.27 -3.64
CA LEU A 233 14.39 -29.08 -4.67
C LEU A 233 15.79 -28.57 -5.07
N GLY A 234 16.24 -27.43 -4.54
CA GLY A 234 17.55 -26.86 -4.89
C GLY A 234 17.65 -26.41 -6.35
N VAL A 235 16.54 -26.01 -6.97
CA VAL A 235 16.53 -25.53 -8.37
C VAL A 235 17.30 -24.22 -8.48
N ASP A 236 18.19 -24.09 -9.45
CA ASP A 236 18.96 -22.87 -9.69
C ASP A 236 18.06 -21.69 -10.12
N TRP A 237 18.58 -20.47 -9.99
CA TRP A 237 17.82 -19.25 -10.24
C TRP A 237 17.25 -19.15 -11.65
N ASP A 238 18.06 -19.51 -12.64
CA ASP A 238 17.80 -19.29 -14.06
C ASP A 238 17.65 -20.61 -14.85
N SER A 239 17.63 -21.75 -14.15
CA SER A 239 17.33 -23.05 -14.75
C SER A 239 15.85 -23.23 -15.06
N GLU A 240 15.54 -24.09 -16.02
CA GLU A 240 14.16 -24.48 -16.34
C GLU A 240 13.45 -25.13 -15.14
N LEU A 241 12.13 -24.92 -15.06
CA LEU A 241 11.30 -25.57 -14.04
C LEU A 241 11.25 -27.09 -14.26
N PRO A 242 11.38 -27.90 -13.19
CA PRO A 242 11.13 -29.34 -13.23
C PRO A 242 9.71 -29.64 -13.75
N PRO A 243 9.49 -30.73 -14.51
CA PRO A 243 8.20 -31.00 -15.17
C PRO A 243 6.99 -30.94 -14.23
N LYS A 244 7.12 -31.48 -13.01
CA LYS A 244 6.05 -31.48 -12.00
C LYS A 244 5.67 -30.05 -11.56
N LEU A 245 6.66 -29.17 -11.40
CA LEU A 245 6.45 -27.80 -10.95
C LEU A 245 6.04 -26.87 -12.09
N ARG A 246 6.47 -27.18 -13.32
CA ARG A 246 6.01 -26.51 -14.54
C ARG A 246 4.49 -26.66 -14.70
N HIS A 247 3.93 -27.83 -14.46
CA HIS A 247 2.48 -28.03 -14.50
C HIS A 247 1.74 -27.16 -13.47
N LYS A 248 2.23 -27.11 -12.21
CA LYS A 248 1.66 -26.24 -11.17
C LYS A 248 1.70 -24.75 -11.58
N TRP A 249 2.83 -24.31 -12.15
CA TRP A 249 3.00 -22.96 -12.68
C TRP A 249 1.99 -22.65 -13.79
N GLN A 250 1.86 -23.54 -14.78
CA GLN A 250 0.93 -23.34 -15.91
C GLN A 250 -0.53 -23.28 -15.45
N GLN A 251 -0.91 -24.15 -14.51
CA GLN A 251 -2.23 -24.11 -13.90
C GLN A 251 -2.49 -22.75 -13.22
N TRP A 252 -1.60 -22.33 -12.33
CA TRP A 252 -1.73 -21.03 -11.64
C TRP A 252 -1.77 -19.85 -12.63
N SER A 253 -0.94 -19.90 -13.68
CA SER A 253 -0.88 -18.85 -14.71
C SER A 253 -2.19 -18.73 -15.49
N SER A 254 -2.85 -19.87 -15.77
CA SER A 254 -4.16 -19.87 -16.43
C SER A 254 -5.28 -19.29 -15.56
N GLU A 255 -5.15 -19.39 -14.23
CA GLU A 255 -6.11 -18.79 -13.28
C GLU A 255 -5.96 -17.26 -13.21
N ALA A 256 -4.81 -16.70 -13.62
CA ALA A 256 -4.52 -15.27 -13.50
C ALA A 256 -5.41 -14.37 -14.37
N GLU A 257 -5.94 -14.88 -15.48
CA GLU A 257 -6.92 -14.15 -16.29
C GLU A 257 -8.22 -13.91 -15.50
N GLY A 258 -8.59 -14.84 -14.62
CA GLY A 258 -9.77 -14.72 -13.75
C GLY A 258 -9.69 -13.60 -12.72
N LEU A 259 -8.53 -12.96 -12.53
CA LEU A 259 -8.39 -11.79 -11.66
C LEU A 259 -9.26 -10.61 -12.12
N THR A 260 -9.60 -10.53 -13.41
CA THR A 260 -10.50 -9.47 -13.94
C THR A 260 -11.90 -9.53 -13.33
N GLU A 261 -12.33 -10.74 -12.94
CA GLU A 261 -13.65 -11.01 -12.39
C GLU A 261 -13.77 -10.64 -10.91
N ILE A 262 -12.64 -10.43 -10.23
CA ILE A 262 -12.62 -10.00 -8.83
C ILE A 262 -12.98 -8.52 -8.77
N LYS A 263 -14.26 -8.24 -8.49
CA LYS A 263 -14.80 -6.90 -8.28
C LYS A 263 -15.31 -6.79 -6.85
N ILE A 264 -14.85 -5.76 -6.15
CA ILE A 264 -15.07 -5.58 -4.71
C ILE A 264 -15.74 -4.23 -4.50
N PRO A 265 -16.95 -4.18 -3.93
CA PRO A 265 -17.56 -2.92 -3.54
C PRO A 265 -16.62 -2.15 -2.61
N ARG A 266 -16.26 -0.90 -2.98
CA ARG A 266 -15.43 -0.06 -2.11
C ARG A 266 -16.17 0.26 -0.81
N PHE A 267 -17.47 0.55 -0.91
CA PHE A 267 -18.32 0.77 0.23
C PHE A 267 -18.92 -0.55 0.73
N TYR A 268 -18.38 -1.06 1.82
CA TYR A 268 -18.73 -2.38 2.36
C TYR A 268 -20.06 -2.40 3.13
N LEU A 269 -20.52 -1.24 3.61
CA LEU A 269 -21.73 -1.15 4.42
C LEU A 269 -23.02 -1.05 3.59
N GLY A 270 -22.93 -0.75 2.28
CA GLY A 270 -24.10 -0.66 1.39
C GLY A 270 -25.24 0.24 1.91
N ASP A 271 -26.46 0.02 1.41
CA ASP A 271 -27.68 0.72 1.84
C ASP A 271 -28.21 0.14 3.17
N VAL A 272 -27.37 0.03 4.19
CA VAL A 272 -27.85 -0.33 5.52
C VAL A 272 -28.58 0.88 6.11
N ASP A 273 -29.86 1.00 5.74
CA ASP A 273 -30.82 2.04 6.17
C ASP A 273 -31.20 1.97 7.66
N GLN A 274 -30.48 1.19 8.47
CA GLN A 274 -30.82 0.95 9.87
C GLN A 274 -29.60 1.16 10.76
N GLU A 275 -29.80 1.89 11.85
CA GLU A 275 -28.78 2.15 12.87
C GLU A 275 -28.03 0.87 13.24
N LEU A 276 -26.75 0.81 12.86
CA LEU A 276 -25.86 -0.28 13.21
C LEU A 276 -25.55 -0.16 14.70
N SER A 277 -25.91 -1.19 15.48
CA SER A 277 -25.65 -1.20 16.92
C SER A 277 -24.18 -1.40 17.27
N SER A 278 -23.44 -2.15 16.44
CA SER A 278 -22.02 -2.46 16.61
C SER A 278 -21.45 -3.00 15.29
N ILE A 279 -20.16 -2.78 15.06
CA ILE A 279 -19.40 -3.36 13.94
C ILE A 279 -18.23 -4.11 14.55
N ASP A 280 -18.18 -5.43 14.32
CA ASP A 280 -17.07 -6.28 14.72
C ASP A 280 -16.27 -6.71 13.50
N ILE A 281 -14.94 -6.83 13.65
CA ILE A 281 -14.07 -7.40 12.63
C ILE A 281 -13.63 -8.77 13.13
N HIS A 282 -13.97 -9.81 12.37
CA HIS A 282 -13.61 -11.19 12.69
C HIS A 282 -12.43 -11.63 11.82
N CYS A 283 -11.29 -11.91 12.44
CA CYS A 283 -10.14 -12.46 11.73
C CYS A 283 -10.11 -13.97 11.96
N PHE A 284 -10.21 -14.77 10.89
CA PHE A 284 -10.06 -16.21 10.96
C PHE A 284 -8.65 -16.57 10.51
N SER A 285 -8.06 -17.58 11.14
CA SER A 285 -6.79 -18.10 10.66
C SER A 285 -6.73 -19.61 10.77
N ASP A 286 -6.13 -20.23 9.75
CA ASP A 286 -5.86 -21.65 9.69
C ASP A 286 -4.35 -21.91 9.50
N ALA A 287 -3.89 -23.05 10.00
CA ALA A 287 -2.50 -23.48 9.92
C ALA A 287 -2.35 -24.58 8.87
N SER A 288 -1.67 -24.26 7.76
CA SER A 288 -1.36 -25.23 6.72
C SER A 288 0.08 -25.74 6.82
N LYS A 289 0.25 -27.06 6.73
CA LYS A 289 1.59 -27.69 6.63
C LYS A 289 2.32 -27.31 5.33
N SER A 290 1.56 -27.02 4.28
CA SER A 290 2.10 -26.70 2.96
C SER A 290 2.43 -25.21 2.79
N ALA A 291 1.98 -24.36 3.72
CA ALA A 291 2.28 -22.93 3.77
C ALA A 291 3.15 -22.59 5.00
N TYR A 292 4.05 -23.50 5.37
CA TYR A 292 4.86 -23.34 6.57
C TYR A 292 5.88 -22.21 6.38
N GLU A 293 6.03 -21.36 7.41
CA GLU A 293 6.92 -20.18 7.51
C GLU A 293 6.50 -18.88 6.81
N GLN A 294 5.46 -18.88 5.98
CA GLN A 294 4.94 -17.63 5.40
C GLN A 294 3.42 -17.57 5.49
N TYR A 295 3.00 -16.83 6.52
CA TYR A 295 1.64 -16.42 6.85
C TYR A 295 0.81 -17.53 7.49
N TYR A 296 0.47 -17.33 8.77
CA TYR A 296 -0.90 -17.58 9.21
C TYR A 296 -1.79 -16.99 8.10
N THR A 297 -2.47 -17.82 7.31
CA THR A 297 -3.49 -17.31 6.39
C THR A 297 -4.55 -16.71 7.29
N CYS A 298 -4.45 -15.41 7.53
CA CYS A 298 -5.52 -14.64 8.15
C CYS A 298 -6.49 -14.36 7.02
N ASP A 299 -7.49 -15.23 6.87
CA ASP A 299 -8.66 -14.86 6.09
C ASP A 299 -9.37 -13.77 6.88
N LEU A 300 -9.14 -12.53 6.48
CA LEU A 300 -9.83 -11.37 7.03
C LEU A 300 -11.26 -11.37 6.49
N LEU A 301 -12.12 -12.18 7.08
CA LEU A 301 -13.56 -12.14 6.83
C LEU A 301 -14.14 -11.00 7.66
N LEU A 302 -14.30 -9.82 7.05
CA LEU A 302 -15.10 -8.77 7.65
C LEU A 302 -16.54 -9.29 7.80
N ALA A 303 -16.92 -9.70 9.01
CA ALA A 303 -18.26 -10.20 9.29
C ALA A 303 -19.01 -9.13 10.09
N ILE A 304 -19.94 -8.43 9.46
CA ILE A 304 -20.79 -7.45 10.13
C ILE A 304 -21.89 -8.22 10.87
N THR A 305 -21.78 -8.25 12.19
CA THR A 305 -22.76 -8.88 13.08
C THR A 305 -23.89 -7.91 13.42
N LYS A 306 -25.11 -8.26 13.02
CA LYS A 306 -26.32 -7.60 13.53
C LYS A 306 -27.01 -8.55 14.52
N SER A 307 -26.92 -8.24 15.81
CA SER A 307 -27.57 -8.99 16.90
C SER A 307 -27.31 -10.50 16.90
N LYS A 308 -26.20 -10.94 17.53
CA LYS A 308 -25.88 -12.35 17.89
C LYS A 308 -25.96 -13.42 16.78
N ARG A 309 -26.25 -13.05 15.53
CA ARG A 309 -26.16 -13.92 14.35
C ARG A 309 -25.09 -13.35 13.42
N VAL A 310 -24.08 -14.17 13.14
CA VAL A 310 -23.05 -13.89 12.15
C VAL A 310 -23.66 -14.17 10.78
N SER A 311 -23.88 -13.13 9.99
CA SER A 311 -24.28 -13.24 8.59
C SER A 311 -23.05 -13.01 7.72
N PHE A 312 -22.58 -14.04 7.01
CA PHE A 312 -21.45 -13.92 6.09
C PHE A 312 -21.93 -13.24 4.80
N ALA A 313 -21.50 -12.02 4.53
CA ALA A 313 -21.93 -11.27 3.34
C ALA A 313 -21.21 -11.69 2.04
N GLN A 314 -20.05 -12.34 2.13
CA GLN A 314 -19.39 -12.91 0.96
C GLN A 314 -18.47 -14.06 1.35
N LYS A 315 -18.87 -15.28 1.01
CA LYS A 315 -18.06 -16.48 1.16
C LYS A 315 -17.25 -16.64 -0.12
N VAL A 316 -16.07 -16.05 -0.22
CA VAL A 316 -15.11 -16.46 -1.25
C VAL A 316 -14.36 -17.66 -0.68
N VAL A 317 -15.01 -18.83 -0.74
CA VAL A 317 -14.39 -20.09 -0.31
C VAL A 317 -13.46 -20.53 -1.42
N TRP A 318 -12.16 -20.38 -1.21
CA TRP A 318 -11.16 -21.06 -2.01
C TRP A 318 -10.84 -22.38 -1.31
N HIS A 319 -11.11 -23.50 -2.00
CA HIS A 319 -10.58 -24.79 -1.58
C HIS A 319 -9.10 -24.83 -1.96
N LEU A 320 -8.23 -24.97 -0.96
CA LEU A 320 -6.78 -25.20 -1.12
C LEU A 320 -6.49 -26.54 -1.79
#